data_AF-A0AAU0K7N2-F1
#
_entry.id   AF-A0AAU0K7N2-F1
#
_cell.length_a   1.000
_cell.length_b   1.000
_cell.length_c   1.000
_cell.angle_alpha   90.00
_cell.angle_beta   90.00
_cell.angle_gamma   90.00
#
_symmetry.space_group_name_H-M   'P 1'
#
loop_
_entity.id
_entity.type
_entity.pdbx_description
1 polymer ?
#
loop_
_entity_poly.entity_id
_entity_poly.type
_entity_poly.pdbx_seq_one_letter_code
_entity_poly.pdbx_strand_id
1 'polypeptide(L)'
;MEKLNFYYVDFAYTNYLKNAEIEKRGVSRVPNMDYGVSRKRKFLCGVVLQVREMNYYVPVTSFKQQKPDNFLIQADNGQIVASLRFNYMFPVPKSALSLRSIDDEPDRAYRALLAQELRFCIKNQERIQYLAERTYKRVLLGKNPGLVANSCDFLLLEHKCQLWVTQNTDG
;
A
#
# COMPACT_ATOMS: atom_id res chain seq x y z
N MET A 1 10.78 -13.49 2.26
CA MET A 1 10.62 -12.04 1.99
C MET A 1 11.41 -11.27 3.03
N GLU A 2 11.99 -10.14 2.65
CA GLU A 2 12.62 -9.22 3.60
C GLU A 2 11.62 -8.72 4.66
N LYS A 3 12.15 -8.11 5.75
CA LYS A 3 11.29 -7.51 6.77
C LYS A 3 10.49 -6.35 6.17
N LEU A 4 9.24 -6.20 6.60
CA LEU A 4 8.40 -5.07 6.21
C LEU A 4 9.07 -3.75 6.57
N ASN A 5 8.93 -2.76 5.69
CA ASN A 5 9.39 -1.40 5.91
C ASN A 5 8.40 -0.38 5.34
N PHE A 6 8.63 0.90 5.64
CA PHE A 6 7.83 2.01 5.14
C PHE A 6 8.48 2.72 3.96
N TYR A 7 7.66 3.11 3.00
CA TYR A 7 8.11 3.70 1.75
C TYR A 7 7.25 4.88 1.34
N TYR A 8 7.89 5.88 0.74
CA TYR A 8 7.21 6.81 -0.14
C TYR A 8 7.17 6.25 -1.56
N VAL A 9 6.19 6.71 -2.32
CA VAL A 9 6.01 6.38 -3.72
C VAL A 9 5.95 7.66 -4.52
N ASP A 10 6.53 7.63 -5.72
CA ASP A 10 6.43 8.72 -6.68
C ASP A 10 4.96 9.01 -7.04
N PHE A 11 4.59 10.28 -6.96
CA PHE A 11 3.25 10.74 -7.29
C PHE A 11 2.95 10.59 -8.78
N ALA A 12 3.94 10.77 -9.66
CA ALA A 12 3.76 10.57 -11.10
C ALA A 12 3.32 9.12 -11.39
N TYR A 13 3.98 8.14 -10.76
CA TYR A 13 3.59 6.74 -10.85
C TYR A 13 2.17 6.48 -10.32
N THR A 14 1.82 7.00 -9.14
CA THR A 14 0.46 6.78 -8.61
C THR A 14 -0.63 7.45 -9.44
N ASN A 15 -0.37 8.61 -10.04
CA ASN A 15 -1.31 9.28 -10.93
C ASN A 15 -1.46 8.52 -12.26
N TYR A 16 -0.36 7.99 -12.80
CA TYR A 16 -0.38 7.10 -13.95
C TYR A 16 -1.29 5.87 -13.71
N LEU A 17 -1.15 5.20 -12.56
CA LEU A 17 -2.01 4.06 -12.20
C LEU A 17 -3.49 4.45 -12.02
N LYS A 18 -3.77 5.58 -11.36
CA LYS A 18 -5.14 6.10 -11.19
C LYS A 18 -5.80 6.37 -12.54
N ASN A 19 -5.09 7.03 -13.45
CA ASN A 19 -5.62 7.37 -14.77
C ASN A 19 -5.97 6.10 -15.55
N ALA A 20 -5.13 5.07 -15.47
CA ALA A 20 -5.42 3.77 -16.08
C ALA A 20 -6.69 3.11 -15.52
N GLU A 21 -6.90 3.11 -14.20
CA GLU A 21 -8.15 2.59 -13.62
C GLU A 21 -9.37 3.42 -14.03
N ILE A 22 -9.26 4.75 -14.03
CA ILE A 22 -10.34 5.66 -14.45
C ILE A 22 -10.70 5.41 -15.91
N GLU A 23 -9.72 5.29 -16.80
CA GLU A 23 -9.93 4.99 -18.23
C GLU A 23 -10.68 3.67 -18.42
N LYS A 24 -10.33 2.62 -17.66
CA LYS A 24 -10.96 1.30 -17.79
C LYS A 24 -12.34 1.21 -17.12
N ARG A 25 -12.53 1.85 -15.96
CA ARG A 25 -13.67 1.60 -15.04
C ARG A 25 -14.51 2.83 -14.72
N GLY A 26 -14.10 4.03 -15.15
CA GLY A 26 -14.68 5.31 -14.77
C GLY A 26 -14.32 5.78 -13.36
N VAL A 27 -13.59 4.98 -12.58
CA VAL A 27 -13.20 5.29 -11.20
C VAL A 27 -11.89 4.58 -10.83
N SER A 28 -11.09 5.19 -9.97
CA SER A 28 -9.88 4.59 -9.41
C SER A 28 -10.04 4.23 -7.94
N ARG A 29 -9.44 3.10 -7.53
CA ARG A 29 -9.25 2.71 -6.12
C ARG A 29 -7.80 2.82 -5.67
N VAL A 30 -6.86 3.10 -6.57
CA VAL A 30 -5.49 3.52 -6.21
C VAL A 30 -5.57 4.71 -5.25
N PRO A 31 -4.92 4.63 -4.07
CA PRO A 31 -5.04 5.66 -3.05
C PRO A 31 -4.48 7.02 -3.51
N ASN A 32 -5.09 8.11 -3.06
CA ASN A 32 -4.43 9.40 -3.09
C ASN A 32 -3.23 9.39 -2.14
N MET A 33 -2.06 9.73 -2.67
CA MET A 33 -0.79 9.77 -1.95
C MET A 33 -0.37 11.18 -1.55
N ASP A 34 -0.98 12.18 -2.17
CA ASP A 34 -0.81 13.59 -1.87
C ASP A 34 -2.16 14.17 -1.39
N TYR A 35 -2.11 14.90 -0.28
CA TYR A 35 -3.24 15.61 0.30
C TYR A 35 -2.91 17.10 0.55
N GLY A 36 -1.87 17.60 -0.12
CA GLY A 36 -1.39 18.97 0.01
C GLY A 36 -0.58 19.22 1.29
N VAL A 37 -0.13 20.47 1.42
CA VAL A 37 0.81 20.93 2.46
C VAL A 37 0.26 20.82 3.90
N SER A 38 -1.05 20.75 4.07
CA SER A 38 -1.69 20.72 5.39
C SER A 38 -1.77 19.31 6.00
N ARG A 39 -1.38 18.26 5.27
CA ARG A 39 -1.42 16.87 5.75
C ARG A 39 -0.08 16.18 5.53
N LYS A 40 0.27 15.29 6.47
CA LYS A 40 1.46 14.44 6.34
C LYS A 40 1.33 13.57 5.09
N ARG A 41 2.43 13.46 4.32
CA ARG A 41 2.49 12.63 3.11
C ARG A 41 2.13 11.19 3.44
N LYS A 42 1.26 10.59 2.63
CA LYS A 42 0.90 9.19 2.79
C LYS A 42 2.07 8.30 2.39
N PHE A 43 2.20 7.18 3.08
CA PHE A 43 3.28 6.22 2.88
C PHE A 43 2.70 4.80 2.80
N LEU A 44 3.52 3.89 2.32
CA LEU A 44 3.19 2.50 2.09
C LEU A 44 3.96 1.61 3.06
N CYS A 45 3.41 0.42 3.31
CA CYS A 45 4.08 -0.69 3.98
C CYS A 45 4.30 -1.80 2.95
N GLY A 46 5.49 -2.40 2.95
CA GLY A 46 5.76 -3.54 2.07
C GLY A 46 7.16 -4.11 2.25
N VAL A 47 7.50 -5.16 1.51
CA VAL A 47 6.65 -5.85 0.52
C VAL A 47 5.62 -6.74 1.23
N VAL A 48 4.33 -6.59 0.92
CA VAL A 48 3.25 -7.40 1.57
C VAL A 48 2.81 -8.60 0.74
N LEU A 49 3.09 -8.60 -0.56
CA LEU A 49 2.81 -9.70 -1.47
C LEU A 49 3.78 -9.62 -2.65
N GLN A 50 4.23 -10.75 -3.15
CA GLN A 50 4.98 -10.83 -4.39
C GLN A 50 4.20 -11.68 -5.38
N VAL A 51 3.91 -11.12 -6.56
CA VAL A 51 3.22 -11.83 -7.65
C VAL A 51 4.17 -11.82 -8.84
N ARG A 52 4.71 -13.00 -9.19
CA ARG A 52 5.83 -13.13 -10.15
C ARG A 52 7.00 -12.25 -9.69
N GLU A 53 7.44 -11.29 -10.50
CA GLU A 53 8.52 -10.36 -10.17
C GLU A 53 8.03 -9.00 -9.64
N MET A 54 6.71 -8.85 -9.43
CA MET A 54 6.13 -7.58 -8.96
C MET A 54 5.91 -7.60 -7.45
N ASN A 55 6.41 -6.55 -6.80
CA ASN A 55 6.26 -6.34 -5.36
C ASN A 55 5.06 -5.44 -5.08
N TYR A 56 4.18 -5.92 -4.20
CA TYR A 56 3.01 -5.18 -3.74
C TYR A 56 3.26 -4.45 -2.44
N TYR A 57 2.68 -3.26 -2.38
CA TYR A 57 2.73 -2.38 -1.23
C TYR A 57 1.31 -1.96 -0.86
N VAL A 58 1.06 -1.79 0.43
CA VAL A 58 -0.25 -1.44 0.97
C VAL A 58 -0.19 -0.07 1.64
N PRO A 59 -1.18 0.82 1.43
CA PRO A 59 -1.21 2.11 2.13
C PRO A 59 -1.41 1.93 3.63
N VAL A 60 -0.64 2.70 4.42
CA VAL A 60 -0.92 2.90 5.85
C VAL A 60 -1.96 4.00 5.98
N THR A 61 -3.02 3.76 6.76
CA THR A 61 -4.17 4.68 6.87
C THR A 61 -4.60 4.86 8.33
N SER A 62 -5.16 6.03 8.66
CA SER A 62 -5.75 6.31 9.98
C SER A 62 -7.13 5.66 10.20
N PHE A 63 -7.55 4.74 9.33
CA PHE A 63 -8.83 4.06 9.45
C PHE A 63 -8.77 2.99 10.54
N LYS A 64 -9.49 3.18 11.65
CA LYS A 64 -9.35 2.37 12.87
C LYS A 64 -10.41 1.27 13.05
N GLN A 65 -11.31 1.10 12.07
CA GLN A 65 -12.36 0.08 12.17
C GLN A 65 -11.88 -1.25 11.56
N GLN A 66 -12.20 -2.36 12.22
CA GLN A 66 -11.93 -3.69 11.67
C GLN A 66 -12.82 -3.96 10.46
N LYS A 67 -12.23 -4.43 9.37
CA LYS A 67 -12.89 -4.93 8.17
C LYS A 67 -12.27 -6.28 7.76
N PRO A 68 -12.91 -7.06 6.87
CA PRO A 68 -12.36 -8.36 6.47
C PRO A 68 -11.02 -8.28 5.73
N ASP A 69 -10.76 -7.18 5.02
CA ASP A 69 -9.62 -7.00 4.12
C ASP A 69 -8.66 -5.90 4.61
N ASN A 70 -8.58 -5.72 5.95
CA ASN A 70 -7.59 -4.86 6.57
C ASN A 70 -6.90 -5.53 7.78
N PHE A 71 -5.81 -4.92 8.21
CA PHE A 71 -5.10 -5.27 9.43
C PHE A 71 -4.94 -4.02 10.28
N LEU A 72 -5.41 -4.05 11.54
CA LEU A 72 -5.25 -2.93 12.46
C LEU A 72 -3.86 -2.93 13.07
N ILE A 73 -3.29 -1.74 13.22
CA ILE A 73 -1.97 -1.52 13.83
C ILE A 73 -2.18 -0.93 15.21
N GLN A 74 -1.57 -1.55 16.21
CA GLN A 74 -1.59 -1.09 17.59
C GLN A 74 -0.27 -0.41 17.95
N ALA A 75 -0.39 0.67 18.73
CA ALA A 75 0.71 1.23 19.49
C ALA A 75 1.05 0.32 20.69
N ASP A 76 2.18 0.58 21.35
CA ASP A 76 2.67 -0.23 22.47
C ASP A 76 1.70 -0.22 23.67
N ASN A 77 0.87 0.83 23.79
CA ASN A 77 -0.18 0.94 24.80
C ASN A 77 -1.50 0.20 24.43
N GLY A 78 -1.52 -0.56 23.33
CA GLY A 78 -2.68 -1.29 22.83
C GLY A 78 -3.70 -0.46 22.04
N GLN A 79 -3.52 0.85 21.93
CA GLN A 79 -4.41 1.71 21.17
C GLN A 79 -4.29 1.43 19.66
N ILE A 80 -5.43 1.35 18.97
CA ILE A 80 -5.47 1.28 17.50
C ILE A 80 -5.10 2.67 16.93
N VAL A 81 -3.99 2.72 16.19
CA VAL A 81 -3.43 3.96 15.65
C VAL A 81 -3.57 4.05 14.13
N ALA A 82 -3.46 2.92 13.42
CA ALA A 82 -3.54 2.86 11.97
C ALA A 82 -4.10 1.52 11.48
N SER A 83 -4.22 1.37 10.17
CA SER A 83 -4.48 0.09 9.51
C SER A 83 -3.84 -0.01 8.12
N LEU A 84 -3.56 -1.25 7.72
CA LEU A 84 -3.21 -1.63 6.35
C LEU A 84 -4.46 -2.10 5.63
N ARG A 85 -4.80 -1.50 4.48
CA ARG A 85 -6.01 -1.83 3.71
C ARG A 85 -5.66 -2.54 2.41
N PHE A 86 -5.71 -3.87 2.42
CA PHE A 86 -5.23 -4.72 1.33
C PHE A 86 -6.08 -4.61 0.06
N ASN A 87 -7.35 -4.22 0.17
CA ASN A 87 -8.16 -3.93 -1.01
C ASN A 87 -7.60 -2.75 -1.84
N TYR A 88 -6.75 -1.89 -1.26
CA TYR A 88 -6.10 -0.76 -1.92
C TYR A 88 -4.60 -0.92 -2.13
N MET A 89 -4.07 -2.15 -1.99
CA MET A 89 -2.67 -2.40 -2.33
C MET A 89 -2.46 -2.35 -3.84
N PHE A 90 -1.23 -2.11 -4.28
CA PHE A 90 -0.88 -2.03 -5.69
C PHE A 90 0.59 -2.42 -5.90
N PRO A 91 0.95 -2.92 -7.10
CA PRO A 91 2.35 -3.17 -7.42
C PRO A 91 3.10 -1.85 -7.54
N VAL A 92 4.37 -1.81 -7.14
CA VAL A 92 5.22 -0.63 -7.29
C VAL A 92 6.63 -1.06 -7.72
N PRO A 93 7.19 -0.51 -8.80
CA PRO A 93 8.55 -0.80 -9.21
C PRO A 93 9.55 -0.11 -8.28
N LYS A 94 10.76 -0.68 -8.16
CA LYS A 94 11.83 -0.10 -7.31
C LYS A 94 12.16 1.34 -7.69
N SER A 95 12.10 1.68 -8.99
CA SER A 95 12.37 3.04 -9.49
C SER A 95 11.37 4.10 -9.02
N ALA A 96 10.15 3.70 -8.61
CA ALA A 96 9.12 4.60 -8.10
C ALA A 96 9.04 4.62 -6.56
N LEU A 97 9.97 3.97 -5.87
CA LEU A 97 9.98 3.86 -4.40
C LEU A 97 11.18 4.57 -3.80
N SER A 98 10.94 5.21 -2.66
CA SER A 98 12.01 5.65 -1.77
C SER A 98 11.71 5.22 -0.34
N LEU A 99 12.76 4.77 0.36
CA LEU A 99 12.64 4.38 1.75
C LEU A 99 12.18 5.58 2.59
N ARG A 100 11.19 5.37 3.45
CA ARG A 100 10.81 6.36 4.45
C ARG A 100 11.67 6.15 5.69
N SER A 101 12.78 6.87 5.79
CA SER A 101 13.57 6.94 7.01
C SER A 101 12.69 7.49 8.15
N ILE A 102 12.54 6.71 9.21
CA ILE A 102 11.82 7.14 10.42
C ILE A 102 12.65 8.18 11.18
N ASP A 103 13.99 8.06 11.13
CA ASP A 103 14.90 8.94 11.86
C ASP A 103 14.83 10.39 11.36
N ASP A 104 14.50 10.56 10.07
CA ASP A 104 14.36 11.86 9.40
C ASP A 104 13.06 12.59 9.75
N GLU A 105 12.11 11.98 10.47
CA GLU A 105 10.88 12.66 10.88
C GLU A 105 11.18 13.67 12.01
N PRO A 106 11.00 14.99 11.77
CA PRO A 106 11.35 16.02 12.75
C PRO A 106 10.40 16.06 13.95
N ASP A 107 9.14 15.66 13.75
CA ASP A 107 8.17 15.55 14.84
C ASP A 107 8.48 14.33 15.70
N ARG A 108 9.01 14.56 16.91
CA ARG A 108 9.44 13.50 17.83
C ARG A 108 8.30 12.55 18.21
N ALA A 109 7.10 13.08 18.43
CA ALA A 109 5.95 12.27 18.82
C ALA A 109 5.51 11.39 17.66
N TYR A 110 5.45 11.97 16.45
CA TYR A 110 5.09 11.22 15.27
C TYR A 110 6.16 10.17 14.90
N ARG A 111 7.44 10.51 15.01
CA ARG A 111 8.55 9.56 14.84
C ARG A 111 8.45 8.35 15.77
N ALA A 112 8.16 8.59 17.05
CA ALA A 112 7.97 7.51 18.02
C ALA A 112 6.77 6.62 17.64
N LEU A 113 5.67 7.22 17.20
CA LEU A 113 4.50 6.49 16.71
C LEU A 113 4.85 5.62 15.48
N LEU A 114 5.56 6.16 14.49
CA LEU A 114 5.98 5.41 13.31
C LEU A 114 6.87 4.21 13.66
N ALA A 115 7.78 4.40 14.61
CA ALA A 115 8.63 3.30 15.09
C ALA A 115 7.80 2.18 15.74
N GLN A 116 6.76 2.53 16.52
CA GLN A 116 5.83 1.56 17.09
C GLN A 116 5.04 0.83 15.99
N GLU A 117 4.48 1.58 15.04
CA GLU A 117 3.72 1.02 13.92
C GLU A 117 4.57 0.05 13.08
N LEU A 118 5.82 0.39 12.79
CA LEU A 118 6.72 -0.46 12.03
C LEU A 118 7.09 -1.72 12.80
N ARG A 119 7.45 -1.61 14.08
CA ARG A 119 7.72 -2.78 14.94
C ARG A 119 6.51 -3.71 14.98
N PHE A 120 5.31 -3.16 15.12
CA PHE A 120 4.09 -3.94 15.12
C PHE A 120 3.85 -4.64 13.78
N CYS A 121 4.08 -3.96 12.65
CA CYS A 121 4.00 -4.58 11.32
C CYS A 121 5.00 -5.73 11.17
N ILE A 122 6.27 -5.53 11.53
CA ILE A 122 7.31 -6.57 11.42
C ILE A 122 6.96 -7.78 12.30
N LYS A 123 6.52 -7.55 13.55
CA LYS A 123 6.10 -8.63 14.47
C LYS A 123 4.94 -9.47 13.90
N ASN A 124 4.06 -8.86 13.11
CA ASN A 124 2.86 -9.49 12.54
C ASN A 124 3.00 -9.77 11.03
N GLN A 125 4.22 -9.79 10.50
CA GLN A 125 4.48 -9.82 9.05
C GLN A 125 3.81 -11.00 8.35
N GLU A 126 3.90 -12.20 8.91
CA GLU A 126 3.28 -13.40 8.32
C GLU A 126 1.76 -13.23 8.17
N ARG A 127 1.11 -12.67 9.20
CA ARG A 127 -0.33 -12.40 9.15
C ARG A 127 -0.68 -11.34 8.13
N ILE A 128 0.11 -10.28 8.02
CA ILE A 128 -0.06 -9.22 7.03
C ILE A 128 0.05 -9.78 5.61
N GLN A 129 1.07 -10.60 5.35
CA GLN A 129 1.30 -11.23 4.04
C GLN A 129 0.18 -12.21 3.69
N TYR A 130 -0.24 -13.04 4.64
CA TYR A 130 -1.40 -13.91 4.46
C TYR A 130 -2.67 -13.12 4.11
N LEU A 131 -2.94 -12.00 4.79
CA LEU A 131 -4.12 -11.19 4.51
C LEU A 131 -4.04 -10.53 3.13
N ALA A 132 -2.87 -10.02 2.73
CA ALA A 132 -2.64 -9.48 1.40
C ALA A 132 -2.91 -10.54 0.31
N GLU A 133 -2.31 -11.73 0.43
CA GLU A 133 -2.53 -12.83 -0.50
C GLU A 133 -3.99 -13.28 -0.55
N ARG A 134 -4.64 -13.39 0.61
CA ARG A 134 -6.07 -13.76 0.70
C ARG A 134 -6.95 -12.73 0.01
N THR A 135 -6.72 -11.44 0.24
CA THR A 135 -7.50 -10.37 -0.41
C THR A 135 -7.25 -10.39 -1.92
N TYR A 136 -6.01 -10.55 -2.37
CA TYR A 136 -5.67 -10.69 -3.80
C TYR A 136 -6.48 -11.80 -4.46
N LYS A 137 -6.41 -13.02 -3.93
CA LYS A 137 -7.14 -14.19 -4.47
C LYS A 137 -8.65 -13.97 -4.49
N ARG A 138 -9.21 -13.37 -3.44
CA ARG A 138 -10.67 -13.10 -3.35
C ARG A 138 -11.14 -12.08 -4.36
N VAL A 139 -10.34 -11.04 -4.63
CA VAL A 139 -10.65 -10.04 -5.67
C VAL A 139 -10.61 -10.70 -7.05
N LEU A 140 -9.58 -11.48 -7.36
CA LEU A 140 -9.48 -12.15 -8.67
C LEU A 140 -10.58 -13.19 -8.89
N LEU A 141 -10.97 -13.91 -7.84
CA LEU A 141 -12.03 -14.91 -7.94
C LEU A 141 -13.41 -14.30 -8.20
N GLY A 142 -13.60 -13.00 -7.93
CA GLY A 142 -14.83 -12.27 -8.30
C GLY A 142 -16.10 -12.62 -7.52
N LYS A 143 -16.06 -13.58 -6.58
CA LYS A 143 -17.24 -14.07 -5.83
C LYS A 143 -17.90 -13.04 -4.92
N ASN A 144 -17.22 -11.94 -4.59
CA ASN A 144 -17.77 -10.85 -3.79
C ASN A 144 -17.74 -9.54 -4.60
N PRO A 145 -18.84 -9.17 -5.28
CA PRO A 145 -18.89 -7.96 -6.11
C PRO A 145 -18.58 -6.68 -5.35
N GLY A 146 -19.02 -6.58 -4.08
CA GLY A 146 -18.74 -5.43 -3.23
C GLY A 146 -17.25 -5.27 -2.93
N LEU A 147 -16.53 -6.37 -2.68
CA LEU A 147 -15.08 -6.35 -2.50
C LEU A 147 -14.38 -5.95 -3.80
N VAL A 148 -14.76 -6.52 -4.94
CA VAL A 148 -14.17 -6.21 -6.25
C VAL A 148 -14.36 -4.75 -6.62
N ALA A 149 -15.58 -4.21 -6.44
CA ALA A 149 -15.89 -2.81 -6.70
C ALA A 149 -15.12 -1.83 -5.77
N ASN A 150 -14.75 -2.30 -4.57
CA ASN A 150 -13.98 -1.54 -3.60
C ASN A 150 -12.50 -1.89 -3.57
N SER A 151 -11.99 -2.60 -4.58
CA SER A 151 -10.57 -2.93 -4.70
C SER A 151 -9.94 -2.32 -5.94
N CYS A 152 -8.63 -2.10 -5.87
CA CYS A 152 -7.81 -1.85 -7.05
C CYS A 152 -7.99 -3.00 -8.06
N ASP A 153 -8.02 -2.66 -9.34
CA ASP A 153 -7.95 -3.64 -10.43
C ASP A 153 -6.53 -4.20 -10.53
N PHE A 154 -6.23 -5.22 -9.71
CA PHE A 154 -4.87 -5.72 -9.55
C PHE A 154 -4.22 -6.11 -10.88
N LEU A 155 -4.94 -6.83 -11.75
CA LEU A 155 -4.40 -7.26 -13.05
C LEU A 155 -4.10 -6.08 -13.98
N LEU A 156 -4.95 -5.04 -13.99
CA LEU A 156 -4.66 -3.83 -14.75
C LEU A 156 -3.40 -3.14 -14.21
N LEU A 157 -3.29 -3.00 -12.89
CA LEU A 157 -2.18 -2.31 -12.27
C LEU A 157 -0.86 -3.07 -12.44
N GLU A 158 -0.88 -4.40 -12.46
CA GLU A 158 0.27 -5.25 -12.81
C GLU A 158 0.78 -4.95 -14.21
N HIS A 159 -0.11 -4.96 -15.21
CA HIS A 159 0.24 -4.65 -16.60
C HIS A 159 0.81 -3.24 -16.73
N LYS A 160 0.18 -2.25 -16.09
CA LYS A 160 0.66 -0.85 -16.12
C LYS A 160 2.00 -0.70 -15.38
N CYS A 161 2.22 -1.43 -14.29
CA CYS A 161 3.50 -1.47 -13.60
C CYS A 161 4.63 -1.97 -14.51
N GLN A 162 4.38 -3.03 -15.30
CA GLN A 162 5.36 -3.55 -16.24
C GLN A 162 5.69 -2.53 -17.34
N LEU A 163 4.67 -1.90 -17.93
CA LEU A 163 4.87 -0.85 -18.95
C LEU A 163 5.69 0.34 -18.42
N TRP A 164 5.43 0.76 -17.18
CA TRP A 164 6.21 1.83 -16.54
C TRP A 164 7.70 1.46 -16.44
N VAL A 165 8.02 0.22 -16.08
CA VAL A 165 9.42 -0.24 -15.98
C VAL A 165 10.07 -0.22 -17.36
N THR A 166 9.44 -0.77 -18.38
CA THR A 166 10.00 -0.80 -19.75
C THR A 166 10.28 0.62 -20.27
N GLN A 167 9.35 1.56 -20.10
CA GLN A 167 9.51 2.94 -20.58
C GLN A 167 10.62 3.74 -19.86
N ASN A 168 11.04 3.32 -18.67
CA ASN A 168 12.04 4.00 -17.85
C ASN A 168 13.37 3.23 -17.76
N THR A 169 13.54 2.16 -18.56
CA THR A 169 14.80 1.39 -18.62
C THR A 169 15.62 1.71 -19.88
N ASP A 170 15.04 2.38 -20.87
CA ASP A 170 15.70 2.76 -22.13
C ASP A 170 16.33 4.19 -22.10
N GLY A 171 16.80 4.63 -20.94
CA GLY A 171 17.41 5.96 -20.72
C GLY A 171 18.80 5.90 -20.11
#